data_AF-A0A3D2R7T4-F1
#
_entry.id   AF-A0A3D2R7T4-F1
#
_cell.length_a   1.000
_cell.length_b   1.000
_cell.length_c   1.000
_cell.angle_alpha   90.00
_cell.angle_beta   90.00
_cell.angle_gamma   90.00
#
_symmetry.space_group_name_H-M   'P 1'
#
loop_
_entity.id
_entity.type
_entity.pdbx_description
1 polymer ?
#
loop_
_entity_poly.entity_id
_entity_poly.type
_entity_poly.pdbx_seq_one_letter_code
_entity_poly.pdbx_strand_id
1 'polypeptide(L)'
;MNQLTAKIGLVAIIIALWAESVELSFVVALAVLLLHFNGRMSKGLSQIVLLILAMMAVGSLGIFTRQAGVYGFVKDLVYFLRPLTVMLATYYAVQKLRSKADFYNLIVLVGFGFALLHLLDIGIGLLRYRPNLQKFRELFGKLNHVEMVALFLVACIRDLPIKKTRFTLFYKIAVAALIFSFLLYFSRTMIVVLLLMIMAYYGYLKLNAKGVVMGLALLGFGAGFAFFLSQYEPEEQKNQTVLTGFLAKVKNSYTETFEPIKFDTYLKDRRSLWPRWRAYEASLVLNEVDQERKWLQGKGFGSTVDAGFELRLNGEMIQHLPTVHNGVAYVYMKTGVLGLLLYFTIFIVLYLYNYLNPKDQAHKSYNGVLVAAGFYM
;
A
#
# COMPACT_ATOMS: atom_id res chain seq x y z
N MET A 1 -8.09 32.70 -2.42
CA MET A 1 -6.75 32.18 -1.98
C MET A 1 -6.82 30.77 -1.40
N ASN A 2 -7.67 30.47 -0.41
CA ASN A 2 -7.68 29.16 0.29
C ASN A 2 -7.89 27.90 -0.56
N GLN A 3 -8.54 27.97 -1.73
CA GLN A 3 -8.78 26.77 -2.56
C GLN A 3 -7.58 26.36 -3.39
N LEU A 4 -6.85 27.33 -3.94
CA LEU A 4 -5.68 27.06 -4.76
C LEU A 4 -4.56 26.49 -3.89
N THR A 5 -4.34 27.08 -2.72
CA THR A 5 -3.37 26.58 -1.73
C THR A 5 -3.69 25.16 -1.27
N ALA A 6 -4.98 24.85 -1.06
CA ALA A 6 -5.40 23.49 -0.70
C ALA A 6 -5.14 22.49 -1.84
N LYS A 7 -5.46 22.84 -3.09
CA LYS A 7 -5.18 21.99 -4.25
C LYS A 7 -3.67 21.76 -4.43
N ILE A 8 -2.86 22.81 -4.33
CA ILE A 8 -1.40 22.72 -4.40
C ILE A 8 -0.87 21.81 -3.29
N GLY A 9 -1.34 22.01 -2.04
CA GLY A 9 -0.95 21.16 -0.91
C GLY A 9 -1.30 19.69 -1.11
N LEU A 10 -2.49 19.40 -1.65
CA LEU A 10 -2.91 18.02 -1.96
C LEU A 10 -2.04 17.39 -3.06
N VAL A 11 -1.72 18.14 -4.13
CA VAL A 11 -0.78 17.64 -5.17
C VAL A 11 0.61 17.41 -4.59
N ALA A 12 1.11 18.33 -3.76
CA ALA A 12 2.40 18.20 -3.10
C ALA A 12 2.48 16.95 -2.21
N ILE A 13 1.42 16.65 -1.45
CA ILE A 13 1.33 15.40 -0.68
C ILE A 13 1.40 14.18 -1.60
N ILE A 14 0.65 14.17 -2.71
CA ILE A 14 0.65 13.04 -3.65
C ILE A 14 2.05 12.82 -4.25
N ILE A 15 2.73 13.89 -4.68
CA ILE A 15 4.09 13.82 -5.22
C ILE A 15 5.09 13.34 -4.16
N ALA A 16 4.97 13.86 -2.94
CA ALA A 16 5.86 13.46 -1.85
C ALA A 16 5.67 11.98 -1.46
N LEU A 17 4.45 11.46 -1.51
CA LEU A 17 4.16 10.04 -1.32
C LEU A 17 4.71 9.18 -2.46
N TRP A 18 4.63 9.66 -3.70
CA TRP A 18 5.18 8.98 -4.88
C TRP A 18 6.71 8.87 -4.86
N ALA A 19 7.40 9.84 -4.26
CA ALA A 19 8.87 9.84 -4.13
C ALA A 19 9.42 8.76 -3.17
N GLU A 20 8.56 7.96 -2.54
CA GLU A 20 8.91 6.86 -1.61
C GLU A 20 9.75 7.26 -0.37
N SER A 21 10.05 8.55 -0.17
CA SER A 21 10.71 9.06 1.04
C SER A 21 9.73 9.29 2.19
N VAL A 22 10.01 8.67 3.33
CA VAL A 22 9.25 8.84 4.57
C VAL A 22 9.37 10.26 5.08
N GLU A 23 10.58 10.80 5.12
CA GLU A 23 10.90 12.12 5.65
C GLU A 23 10.26 13.22 4.80
N LEU A 24 10.41 13.15 3.48
CA LEU A 24 9.84 14.14 2.56
C LEU A 24 8.32 14.20 2.69
N SER A 25 7.66 13.04 2.63
CA SER A 25 6.20 12.99 2.74
C SER A 25 5.68 13.37 4.12
N PHE A 26 6.42 13.07 5.19
CA PHE A 26 6.08 13.53 6.53
C PHE A 26 6.17 15.06 6.64
N VAL A 27 7.29 15.66 6.20
CA VAL A 27 7.51 17.11 6.27
C VAL A 27 6.51 17.87 5.40
N VAL A 28 6.27 17.42 4.17
CA VAL A 28 5.28 18.03 3.27
C VAL A 28 3.87 17.92 3.85
N ALA A 29 3.48 16.75 4.37
CA ALA A 29 2.18 16.58 5.02
C ALA A 29 2.04 17.47 6.25
N LEU A 30 3.08 17.57 7.09
CA LEU A 30 3.08 18.44 8.27
C LEU A 30 2.92 19.91 7.88
N ALA A 31 3.65 20.39 6.86
CA ALA A 31 3.51 21.75 6.35
C ALA A 31 2.07 22.02 5.86
N VAL A 32 1.50 21.12 5.06
CA VAL A 32 0.11 21.26 4.56
C VAL A 32 -0.90 21.21 5.71
N LEU A 33 -0.68 20.36 6.72
CA LEU A 33 -1.49 20.28 7.93
C LEU A 33 -1.47 21.62 8.67
N LEU A 34 -0.29 22.17 8.98
CA LEU A 34 -0.14 23.44 9.69
C LEU A 34 -0.81 24.60 8.93
N LEU A 35 -0.72 24.62 7.60
CA LEU A 35 -1.34 25.66 6.77
C LEU A 35 -2.88 25.63 6.76
N HIS A 36 -3.50 24.45 6.90
CA HIS A 36 -4.95 24.30 6.70
C HIS A 36 -5.73 23.88 7.95
N PHE A 37 -5.04 23.61 9.07
CA PHE A 37 -5.62 23.19 10.33
C PHE A 37 -6.72 24.15 10.79
N ASN A 38 -7.84 23.60 11.26
CA ASN A 38 -8.96 24.40 11.79
C ASN A 38 -9.60 23.81 13.06
N GLY A 39 -9.01 22.76 13.63
CA GLY A 39 -9.47 22.09 14.86
C GLY A 39 -10.80 21.32 14.76
N ARG A 40 -11.55 21.39 13.65
CA ARG A 40 -12.86 20.73 13.51
C ARG A 40 -12.71 19.36 12.86
N MET A 41 -12.89 18.31 13.66
CA MET A 41 -12.82 16.92 13.19
C MET A 41 -14.18 16.22 13.30
N SER A 42 -14.46 15.33 12.35
CA SER A 42 -15.60 14.43 12.45
C SER A 42 -15.36 13.35 13.50
N LYS A 43 -16.44 12.83 14.10
CA LYS A 43 -16.37 11.73 15.07
C LYS A 43 -15.63 10.50 14.51
N GLY A 44 -15.96 10.10 13.28
CA GLY A 44 -15.29 8.96 12.62
C GLY A 44 -13.79 9.17 12.44
N LEU A 45 -13.36 10.37 12.04
CA LEU A 45 -11.92 10.67 11.94
C LEU A 45 -11.24 10.66 13.31
N SER A 46 -11.88 11.25 14.34
CA SER A 46 -11.32 11.25 15.70
C SER A 46 -11.11 9.85 16.26
N GLN A 47 -11.98 8.89 15.92
CA GLN A 47 -11.82 7.49 16.31
C GLN A 47 -10.59 6.86 15.66
N ILE A 48 -10.39 7.05 14.35
CA ILE A 48 -9.21 6.52 13.64
C ILE A 48 -7.92 7.16 14.19
N VAL A 49 -7.93 8.47 14.42
CA VAL A 49 -6.79 9.17 15.04
C VAL A 49 -6.46 8.59 16.41
N LEU A 50 -7.47 8.37 17.25
CA LEU A 50 -7.27 7.78 18.57
C LEU A 50 -6.68 6.36 18.48
N LEU A 51 -7.13 5.53 17.53
CA LEU A 51 -6.57 4.19 17.33
C LEU A 51 -5.10 4.22 16.92
N ILE A 52 -4.72 5.13 16.01
CA ILE A 52 -3.32 5.28 15.60
C ILE A 52 -2.46 5.79 16.78
N LEU A 53 -2.94 6.79 17.52
CA LEU A 53 -2.25 7.30 18.70
C LEU A 53 -2.12 6.24 19.81
N ALA A 54 -3.14 5.40 20.01
CA ALA A 54 -3.08 4.29 20.95
C ALA A 54 -2.02 3.26 20.53
N MET A 55 -1.95 2.92 19.25
CA MET A 55 -0.94 2.01 18.72
C MET A 55 0.48 2.58 18.91
N MET A 56 0.64 3.88 18.69
CA MET A 56 1.90 4.57 18.98
C MET A 56 2.26 4.57 20.47
N ALA A 57 1.26 4.76 21.35
CA ALA A 57 1.48 4.71 22.79
C ALA A 57 2.01 3.33 23.20
N VAL A 58 1.41 2.23 22.69
CA VAL A 58 1.90 0.86 22.92
C VAL A 58 3.37 0.72 22.47
N GLY A 59 3.70 1.13 21.25
CA GLY A 59 5.08 1.05 20.75
C GLY A 59 6.07 1.90 21.54
N SER A 60 5.61 3.03 22.09
CA SER A 60 6.43 3.92 22.91
C SER A 60 6.69 3.37 24.32
N LEU A 61 5.89 2.43 24.83
CA LEU A 61 6.16 1.81 26.14
C LEU A 61 7.44 0.96 26.13
N GLY A 62 7.93 0.55 24.95
CA GLY A 62 9.14 -0.26 24.80
C GLY A 62 10.47 0.51 24.79
N ILE A 63 10.47 1.80 25.18
CA ILE A 63 11.67 2.68 25.27
C ILE A 63 12.80 2.07 26.13
N PHE A 64 12.49 1.11 27.01
CA PHE A 64 13.46 0.50 27.93
C PHE A 64 14.35 -0.60 27.31
N THR A 65 14.38 -0.75 25.98
CA THR A 65 15.27 -1.72 25.32
C THR A 65 16.63 -1.09 25.02
N ARG A 66 17.71 -1.66 25.59
CA ARG A 66 19.09 -1.15 25.49
C ARG A 66 19.61 -0.97 24.04
N GLN A 67 18.99 -1.61 23.06
CA GLN A 67 19.38 -1.56 21.64
C GLN A 67 18.81 -0.34 20.90
N ALA A 68 17.79 0.35 21.44
CA ALA A 68 16.88 1.17 20.63
C ALA A 68 17.46 2.51 20.13
N GLY A 69 18.39 3.13 20.86
CA GLY A 69 18.94 4.45 20.53
C GLY A 69 17.88 5.57 20.40
N VAL A 70 18.27 6.83 20.64
CA VAL A 70 17.33 7.96 20.46
C VAL A 70 16.91 8.10 18.99
N TYR A 71 17.86 7.87 18.07
CA TYR A 71 17.61 7.94 16.63
C TYR A 71 16.58 6.91 16.16
N GLY A 72 16.73 5.64 16.55
CA GLY A 72 15.80 4.57 16.16
C GLY A 72 14.38 4.82 16.67
N PHE A 73 14.28 5.31 17.91
CA PHE A 73 12.99 5.69 18.49
C PHE A 73 12.30 6.81 17.71
N VAL A 74 13.00 7.92 17.44
CA VAL A 74 12.45 9.07 16.68
C VAL A 74 12.08 8.64 15.27
N LYS A 75 12.89 7.79 14.63
CA LYS A 75 12.59 7.23 13.32
C LYS A 75 11.26 6.47 13.34
N ASP A 76 11.08 5.51 14.24
CA ASP A 76 9.82 4.75 14.32
C ASP A 76 8.62 5.67 14.65
N LEU A 77 8.82 6.67 15.53
CA LEU A 77 7.78 7.64 15.84
C LEU A 77 7.31 8.39 14.58
N VAL A 78 8.25 8.84 13.73
CA VAL A 78 7.94 9.49 12.44
C VAL A 78 7.24 8.51 11.49
N TYR A 79 7.66 7.25 11.44
CA TYR A 79 7.03 6.22 10.59
C TYR A 79 5.56 5.99 10.96
N PHE A 80 5.24 5.94 12.26
CA PHE A 80 3.86 5.78 12.73
C PHE A 80 3.04 7.08 12.67
N LEU A 81 3.68 8.24 12.83
CA LEU A 81 3.02 9.54 12.66
C LEU A 81 2.71 9.87 11.20
N ARG A 82 3.51 9.42 10.24
CA ARG A 82 3.34 9.68 8.81
C ARG A 82 1.92 9.42 8.30
N PRO A 83 1.30 8.23 8.49
CA PRO A 83 -0.08 8.02 8.03
C PRO A 83 -1.07 8.96 8.71
N LEU A 84 -0.88 9.28 10.00
CA LEU A 84 -1.72 10.22 10.74
C LEU A 84 -1.61 11.64 10.18
N THR A 85 -0.40 12.15 9.96
CA THR A 85 -0.18 13.50 9.44
C THR A 85 -0.68 13.64 8.02
N VAL A 86 -0.43 12.66 7.15
CA VAL A 86 -0.97 12.62 5.77
C VAL A 86 -2.49 12.63 5.77
N MET A 87 -3.13 11.81 6.61
CA MET A 87 -4.59 11.74 6.72
C MET A 87 -5.19 13.06 7.20
N LEU A 88 -4.62 13.66 8.26
CA LEU A 88 -5.10 14.93 8.81
C LEU A 88 -4.86 16.09 7.83
N ALA A 89 -3.68 16.18 7.23
CA ALA A 89 -3.36 17.21 6.23
C ALA A 89 -4.35 17.17 5.06
N THR A 90 -4.60 15.97 4.54
CA THR A 90 -5.54 15.74 3.44
C THR A 90 -6.96 16.12 3.86
N TYR A 91 -7.40 15.68 5.04
CA TYR A 91 -8.73 16.00 5.56
C TYR A 91 -8.98 17.51 5.65
N TYR A 92 -8.08 18.26 6.30
CA TYR A 92 -8.24 19.70 6.46
C TYR A 92 -8.10 20.47 5.14
N ALA A 93 -7.21 20.04 4.23
CA ALA A 93 -7.10 20.63 2.90
C ALA A 93 -8.40 20.41 2.07
N VAL A 94 -8.97 19.20 2.11
CA VAL A 94 -10.22 18.88 1.40
C VAL A 94 -11.40 19.70 1.93
N GLN A 95 -11.45 20.03 3.23
CA GLN A 95 -12.49 20.91 3.78
C GLN A 95 -12.48 22.33 3.17
N LYS A 96 -11.36 22.79 2.59
CA LYS A 96 -11.28 24.10 1.92
C LYS A 96 -11.77 24.06 0.47
N LEU A 97 -12.01 22.87 -0.09
CA LEU A 97 -12.54 22.70 -1.44
C LEU A 97 -14.04 22.99 -1.49
N ARG A 98 -14.54 23.41 -2.66
CA ARG A 98 -15.96 23.70 -2.89
C ARG A 98 -16.77 22.42 -2.87
N SER A 99 -16.24 21.38 -3.49
CA SER A 99 -16.84 20.05 -3.54
C SER A 99 -15.82 18.99 -3.17
N LYS A 100 -16.25 17.96 -2.44
CA LYS A 100 -15.44 16.75 -2.19
C LYS A 100 -15.10 16.03 -3.49
N ALA A 101 -15.94 16.16 -4.53
CA ALA A 101 -15.65 15.60 -5.84
C ALA A 101 -14.41 16.24 -6.49
N ASP A 102 -14.06 17.48 -6.13
CA ASP A 102 -12.85 18.15 -6.63
C ASP A 102 -11.58 17.43 -6.18
N PHE A 103 -11.59 16.80 -5.00
CA PHE A 103 -10.47 16.02 -4.49
C PHE A 103 -10.26 14.75 -5.32
N TYR A 104 -11.31 13.98 -5.59
CA TYR A 104 -11.21 12.81 -6.46
C TYR A 104 -10.82 13.19 -7.89
N ASN A 105 -11.34 14.33 -8.38
CA ASN A 105 -10.95 14.87 -9.67
C ASN A 105 -9.46 15.18 -9.73
N LEU A 106 -8.90 15.75 -8.65
CA LEU A 106 -7.48 16.04 -8.55
C LEU A 106 -6.62 14.77 -8.58
N ILE A 107 -7.00 13.72 -7.85
CA ILE A 107 -6.30 12.42 -7.88
C ILE A 107 -6.28 11.85 -9.30
N VAL A 108 -7.42 11.87 -10.00
CA VAL A 108 -7.51 11.35 -11.38
C VAL A 108 -6.63 12.15 -12.34
N LEU A 109 -6.62 13.48 -12.23
CA LEU A 109 -5.76 14.34 -13.06
C LEU A 109 -4.27 14.08 -12.81
N VAL A 110 -3.87 13.92 -11.55
CA VAL A 110 -2.49 13.56 -11.20
C VAL A 110 -2.14 12.16 -11.72
N GLY A 111 -3.07 11.21 -11.62
CA GLY A 111 -2.92 9.87 -12.21
C GLY A 111 -2.73 9.89 -13.73
N PHE A 112 -3.46 10.73 -14.46
CA PHE A 112 -3.21 10.94 -15.89
C PHE A 112 -1.81 11.51 -16.16
N GLY A 113 -1.34 12.44 -15.32
CA GLY A 113 0.02 12.97 -15.39
C GLY A 113 1.08 11.89 -15.21
N PHE A 114 0.94 11.05 -14.18
CA PHE A 114 1.85 9.93 -13.95
C PHE A 114 1.84 8.90 -15.09
N ALA A 115 0.66 8.53 -15.59
CA ALA A 115 0.56 7.61 -16.71
C ALA A 115 1.27 8.13 -17.96
N LEU A 116 1.15 9.44 -18.23
CA LEU A 116 1.86 10.07 -19.33
C LEU A 116 3.38 10.01 -19.11
N LEU A 117 3.87 10.37 -17.92
CA LEU A 117 5.30 10.31 -17.59
C LEU A 117 5.85 8.89 -17.75
N HIS A 118 5.14 7.90 -17.22
CA HIS A 118 5.54 6.50 -17.32
C HIS A 118 5.61 6.00 -18.76
N LEU A 119 4.61 6.34 -19.59
CA LEU A 119 4.62 5.99 -21.01
C LEU A 119 5.73 6.71 -21.79
N LEU A 120 6.06 7.95 -21.43
CA LEU A 120 7.20 8.68 -22.00
C LEU A 120 8.53 8.03 -21.60
N ASP A 121 8.70 7.67 -20.33
CA ASP A 121 9.90 6.98 -19.83
C ASP A 121 10.10 5.65 -20.56
N ILE A 122 9.03 4.89 -20.75
CA ILE A 122 9.03 3.66 -21.56
C ILE A 122 9.42 3.95 -23.01
N GLY A 123 8.80 4.96 -23.64
CA GLY A 123 9.09 5.33 -25.04
C GLY A 123 10.55 5.73 -25.25
N ILE A 124 11.09 6.58 -24.37
CA ILE A 124 12.51 6.98 -24.39
C ILE A 124 13.41 5.76 -24.11
N GLY A 125 13.02 4.90 -23.17
CA GLY A 125 13.72 3.68 -22.84
C GLY A 125 13.87 2.71 -24.02
N LEU A 126 12.80 2.53 -24.80
CA LEU A 126 12.80 1.68 -26.00
C LEU A 126 13.72 2.23 -27.11
N LEU A 127 13.88 3.56 -27.20
CA LEU A 127 14.80 4.19 -28.15
C LEU A 127 16.27 4.06 -27.70
N ARG A 128 16.53 4.06 -26.38
CA ARG A 128 17.89 4.08 -25.82
C ARG A 128 18.47 2.69 -25.58
N TYR A 129 17.64 1.70 -25.28
CA TYR A 129 18.08 0.35 -24.95
C TYR A 129 17.60 -0.65 -25.99
N ARG A 130 18.46 -1.62 -26.37
CA ARG A 130 17.99 -2.76 -27.17
C ARG A 130 16.86 -3.48 -26.41
N PRO A 131 15.79 -3.92 -27.10
CA PRO A 131 14.65 -4.55 -26.46
C PRO A 131 15.07 -5.83 -25.73
N ASN A 132 15.26 -5.71 -24.42
CA ASN A 132 15.46 -6.81 -23.49
C ASN A 132 14.38 -6.69 -22.41
N LEU A 133 13.47 -7.66 -22.39
CA LEU A 133 12.28 -7.67 -21.52
C LEU A 133 12.64 -7.70 -20.04
N GLN A 134 13.76 -8.32 -19.66
CA GLN A 134 14.20 -8.36 -18.26
C GLN A 134 14.68 -6.99 -17.82
N LYS A 135 15.56 -6.35 -18.62
CA LYS A 135 16.06 -5.01 -18.34
C LYS A 135 14.95 -3.95 -18.40
N PHE A 136 13.97 -4.13 -19.28
CA PHE A 136 12.78 -3.29 -19.36
C PHE A 136 11.96 -3.34 -18.07
N ARG A 137 11.73 -4.53 -17.51
CA ARG A 137 11.00 -4.69 -16.24
C ARG A 137 11.79 -4.16 -15.04
N GLU A 138 13.11 -4.30 -15.03
CA GLU A 138 13.97 -3.75 -13.97
C GLU A 138 13.95 -2.22 -13.94
N LEU A 139 13.91 -1.57 -15.12
CA LEU A 139 13.96 -0.12 -15.24
C LEU A 139 12.58 0.55 -15.10
N PHE A 140 11.53 -0.06 -15.64
CA PHE A 140 10.21 0.57 -15.79
C PHE A 140 9.08 -0.14 -15.03
N GLY A 141 9.33 -1.31 -14.43
CA GLY A 141 8.30 -2.08 -13.71
C GLY A 141 8.00 -1.62 -12.28
N LYS A 142 8.40 -0.39 -11.90
CA LYS A 142 8.16 0.13 -10.53
C LYS A 142 6.72 0.57 -10.37
N LEU A 143 6.06 0.07 -9.33
CA LEU A 143 4.64 0.26 -9.05
C LEU A 143 4.26 1.74 -8.92
N ASN A 144 3.05 2.11 -9.35
CA ASN A 144 2.49 3.43 -9.06
C ASN A 144 1.07 3.34 -8.48
N HIS A 145 0.97 3.49 -7.16
CA HIS A 145 -0.30 3.44 -6.45
C HIS A 145 -1.27 4.56 -6.86
N VAL A 146 -0.77 5.71 -7.30
CA VAL A 146 -1.62 6.85 -7.71
C VAL A 146 -2.42 6.50 -8.96
N GLU A 147 -1.78 5.84 -9.94
CA GLU A 147 -2.46 5.41 -11.17
C GLU A 147 -3.56 4.38 -10.90
N MET A 148 -3.31 3.44 -9.99
CA MET A 148 -4.31 2.45 -9.58
C MET A 148 -5.51 3.10 -8.89
N VAL A 149 -5.27 4.01 -7.95
CA VAL A 149 -6.36 4.74 -7.28
C VAL A 149 -7.12 5.61 -8.29
N ALA A 150 -6.43 6.28 -9.22
CA ALA A 150 -7.09 7.03 -10.29
C ALA A 150 -7.97 6.14 -11.16
N LEU A 151 -7.49 4.95 -11.55
CA LEU A 151 -8.25 3.99 -12.34
C LEU A 151 -9.47 3.46 -11.57
N PHE A 152 -9.31 3.17 -10.26
CA PHE A 152 -10.42 2.81 -9.38
C PHE A 152 -11.50 3.90 -9.34
N LEU A 153 -11.12 5.17 -9.14
CA LEU A 153 -12.06 6.29 -9.09
C LEU A 153 -12.78 6.48 -10.44
N VAL A 154 -12.05 6.38 -11.55
CA VAL A 154 -12.62 6.43 -12.91
C VAL A 154 -13.59 5.26 -13.13
N ALA A 155 -13.31 4.06 -12.65
CA ALA A 155 -14.21 2.91 -12.80
C ALA A 155 -15.49 3.03 -11.95
N CYS A 156 -15.37 3.54 -10.72
CA CYS A 156 -16.43 3.44 -9.71
C CYS A 156 -17.32 4.69 -9.58
N ILE A 157 -16.74 5.89 -9.68
CA ILE A 157 -17.47 7.14 -9.41
C ILE A 157 -17.99 7.70 -10.73
N ARG A 158 -19.32 7.63 -10.94
CA ARG A 158 -19.96 8.08 -12.19
C ARG A 158 -19.96 9.59 -12.37
N ASP A 159 -20.15 10.34 -11.28
CA ASP A 159 -20.33 11.79 -11.31
C ASP A 159 -19.06 12.63 -11.12
N LEU A 160 -17.89 12.09 -11.49
CA LEU A 160 -16.65 12.86 -11.44
C LEU A 160 -16.69 14.06 -12.40
N PRO A 161 -16.26 15.27 -11.98
CA PRO A 161 -16.24 16.44 -12.85
C PRO A 161 -15.50 16.22 -14.18
N ILE A 162 -14.37 15.50 -14.16
CA ILE A 162 -13.57 15.20 -15.36
C ILE A 162 -14.35 14.39 -16.40
N LYS A 163 -15.32 13.57 -15.99
CA LYS A 163 -16.17 12.80 -16.92
C LYS A 163 -17.16 13.67 -17.68
N LYS A 164 -17.48 14.85 -17.14
CA LYS A 164 -18.41 15.83 -17.72
C LYS A 164 -17.68 16.89 -18.56
N THR A 165 -16.39 16.70 -18.84
CA THR A 165 -15.60 17.63 -19.66
C THR A 165 -16.13 17.72 -21.10
N ARG A 166 -16.04 18.91 -21.70
CA ARG A 166 -16.34 19.12 -23.13
C ARG A 166 -15.36 18.38 -24.07
N PHE A 167 -14.18 18.04 -23.56
CA PHE A 167 -13.10 17.40 -24.31
C PHE A 167 -13.17 15.87 -24.20
N THR A 168 -14.27 15.28 -24.66
CA THR A 168 -14.57 13.85 -24.47
C THR A 168 -13.55 12.92 -25.12
N LEU A 169 -13.00 13.29 -26.28
CA LEU A 169 -11.95 12.52 -26.95
C LEU A 169 -10.66 12.48 -26.10
N PHE A 170 -10.18 13.64 -25.63
CA PHE A 170 -9.00 13.72 -24.78
C PHE A 170 -9.17 12.93 -23.49
N TYR A 171 -10.36 12.99 -22.87
CA TYR A 171 -10.66 12.17 -21.70
C TYR A 171 -10.57 10.66 -22.00
N LYS A 172 -11.16 10.20 -23.11
CA LYS A 172 -11.07 8.77 -23.51
C LYS A 172 -9.63 8.34 -23.77
N ILE A 173 -8.84 9.18 -24.44
CA ILE A 173 -7.41 8.92 -24.68
C ILE A 173 -6.64 8.85 -23.35
N ALA A 174 -6.88 9.79 -22.43
CA ALA A 174 -6.24 9.80 -21.12
C ALA A 174 -6.58 8.56 -20.28
N VAL A 175 -7.84 8.10 -20.32
CA VAL A 175 -8.24 6.85 -19.66
C VAL A 175 -7.59 5.64 -20.32
N ALA A 176 -7.51 5.59 -21.65
CA ALA A 176 -6.83 4.51 -22.36
C ALA A 176 -5.33 4.47 -22.03
N ALA A 177 -4.68 5.64 -21.99
CA ALA A 177 -3.28 5.78 -21.57
C ALA A 177 -3.08 5.33 -20.12
N LEU A 178 -3.99 5.69 -19.20
CA LEU A 178 -3.94 5.25 -17.80
C LEU A 178 -4.06 3.72 -17.67
N ILE A 179 -4.99 3.09 -18.39
CA ILE A 179 -5.15 1.63 -18.39
C ILE A 179 -3.89 0.96 -18.96
N PHE A 180 -3.39 1.46 -20.08
CA PHE A 180 -2.21 0.90 -20.72
C PHE A 180 -0.96 1.04 -19.86
N SER A 181 -0.72 2.22 -19.29
CA SER A 181 0.36 2.47 -18.32
C SER A 181 0.26 1.53 -17.11
N PHE A 182 -0.92 1.40 -16.52
CA PHE A 182 -1.15 0.52 -15.37
C PHE A 182 -0.80 -0.95 -15.66
N LEU A 183 -1.17 -1.45 -16.84
CA LEU A 183 -0.85 -2.82 -17.25
C LEU A 183 0.65 -3.03 -17.48
N LEU A 184 1.37 -2.01 -17.95
CA LEU A 184 2.82 -2.06 -18.19
C LEU A 184 3.66 -2.10 -16.91
N TYR A 185 3.07 -1.84 -15.73
CA TYR A 185 3.75 -2.13 -14.46
C TYR A 185 3.89 -3.63 -14.17
N PHE A 186 3.11 -4.49 -14.84
CA PHE A 186 3.11 -5.95 -14.64
C PHE A 186 2.98 -6.39 -13.17
N SER A 187 2.22 -5.64 -12.38
CA SER A 187 2.06 -5.89 -10.95
C SER A 187 0.83 -6.73 -10.62
N ARG A 188 1.09 -7.94 -10.13
CA ARG A 188 0.05 -8.86 -9.65
C ARG A 188 -0.76 -8.30 -8.52
N THR A 189 -0.07 -7.79 -7.50
CA THR A 189 -0.70 -7.34 -6.28
C THR A 189 -1.57 -6.13 -6.57
N MET A 190 -1.16 -5.22 -7.45
CA MET A 190 -1.98 -4.07 -7.82
C MET A 190 -3.22 -4.44 -8.62
N ILE A 191 -3.13 -5.42 -9.54
CA ILE A 191 -4.32 -5.90 -10.28
C ILE A 191 -5.32 -6.53 -9.31
N VAL A 192 -4.85 -7.41 -8.42
CA VAL A 192 -5.71 -8.05 -7.40
C VAL A 192 -6.32 -7.01 -6.46
N VAL A 193 -5.53 -6.08 -5.94
CA VAL A 193 -6.02 -5.00 -5.07
C VAL A 193 -7.05 -4.13 -5.79
N LEU A 194 -6.80 -3.73 -7.05
CA LEU A 194 -7.76 -2.95 -7.83
C LEU A 194 -9.10 -3.69 -8.00
N LEU A 195 -9.06 -4.99 -8.28
CA LEU A 195 -10.26 -5.82 -8.39
C LEU A 195 -11.01 -5.90 -7.05
N LEU A 196 -10.30 -6.15 -5.94
CA LEU A 196 -10.89 -6.18 -4.60
C LEU A 196 -11.51 -4.83 -4.22
N MET A 197 -10.84 -3.71 -4.54
CA MET A 197 -11.38 -2.36 -4.33
C MET A 197 -12.70 -2.15 -5.10
N ILE A 198 -12.75 -2.53 -6.39
CA ILE A 198 -13.96 -2.42 -7.22
C ILE A 198 -15.08 -3.29 -6.63
N MET A 199 -14.78 -4.54 -6.26
CA MET A 199 -15.76 -5.45 -5.65
C MET A 199 -16.27 -4.93 -4.31
N ALA A 200 -15.39 -4.38 -3.48
CA ALA A 200 -15.72 -3.75 -2.21
C ALA A 200 -16.66 -2.56 -2.41
N TYR A 201 -16.35 -1.68 -3.36
CA TYR A 201 -17.16 -0.50 -3.68
C TYR A 201 -18.60 -0.86 -4.09
N TYR A 202 -18.76 -1.91 -4.90
CA TYR A 202 -20.09 -2.41 -5.31
C TYR A 202 -20.78 -3.29 -4.26
N GLY A 203 -20.11 -3.57 -3.13
CA GLY A 203 -20.66 -4.35 -2.02
C GLY A 203 -20.67 -5.85 -2.25
N TYR A 204 -19.89 -6.37 -3.20
CA TYR A 204 -19.72 -7.81 -3.43
C TYR A 204 -18.89 -8.49 -2.33
N LEU A 205 -18.19 -7.72 -1.49
CA LEU A 205 -17.46 -8.22 -0.33
C LEU A 205 -18.21 -7.95 1.00
N LYS A 206 -19.52 -7.65 0.94
CA LYS A 206 -20.38 -7.54 2.12
C LYS A 206 -20.66 -8.92 2.72
N LEU A 207 -20.77 -9.03 4.04
CA LEU A 207 -21.27 -10.23 4.70
C LEU A 207 -22.81 -10.29 4.58
N ASN A 208 -23.29 -10.49 3.36
CA ASN A 208 -24.70 -10.72 3.02
C ASN A 208 -24.80 -11.88 2.01
N ALA A 209 -26.01 -12.31 1.64
CA ALA A 209 -26.19 -13.43 0.71
C ALA A 209 -25.41 -13.25 -0.61
N LYS A 210 -25.40 -12.04 -1.18
CA LYS A 210 -24.65 -11.73 -2.42
C LYS A 210 -23.15 -11.87 -2.23
N GLY A 211 -22.61 -11.38 -1.11
CA GLY A 211 -21.18 -11.47 -0.84
C GLY A 211 -20.73 -12.83 -0.34
N VAL A 212 -21.61 -13.64 0.26
CA VAL A 212 -21.34 -15.06 0.53
C VAL A 212 -21.18 -15.83 -0.78
N VAL A 213 -22.10 -15.64 -1.73
CA VAL A 213 -21.99 -16.25 -3.08
C VAL A 213 -20.70 -15.82 -3.77
N MET A 214 -20.38 -14.52 -3.71
CA MET A 214 -19.12 -14.03 -4.27
C MET A 214 -17.89 -14.60 -3.54
N GLY A 215 -17.94 -14.69 -2.22
CA GLY A 215 -16.88 -15.29 -1.40
C GLY A 215 -16.63 -16.74 -1.79
N LEU A 216 -17.69 -17.53 -1.97
CA LEU A 216 -17.59 -18.91 -2.46
C LEU A 216 -17.01 -18.97 -3.87
N ALA A 217 -17.41 -18.07 -4.77
CA ALA A 217 -16.85 -17.98 -6.12
C ALA A 217 -15.35 -17.64 -6.09
N LEU A 218 -14.93 -16.69 -5.26
CA LEU A 218 -13.53 -16.32 -5.06
C LEU A 218 -12.72 -17.47 -4.44
N LEU A 219 -13.29 -18.19 -3.47
CA LEU A 219 -12.66 -19.36 -2.86
C LEU A 219 -12.51 -20.50 -3.87
N GLY A 220 -13.55 -20.78 -4.66
CA GLY A 220 -13.50 -21.80 -5.72
C GLY A 220 -12.47 -21.45 -6.80
N PHE A 221 -12.44 -20.19 -7.24
CA PHE A 221 -11.43 -19.70 -8.18
C PHE A 221 -10.02 -19.78 -7.56
N GLY A 222 -9.86 -19.33 -6.32
CA GLY A 222 -8.58 -19.35 -5.61
C GLY A 222 -8.05 -20.77 -5.39
N ALA A 223 -8.91 -21.71 -5.01
CA ALA A 223 -8.56 -23.12 -4.85
C ALA A 223 -8.18 -23.76 -6.19
N GLY A 224 -8.98 -23.54 -7.24
CA GLY A 224 -8.67 -24.02 -8.59
C GLY A 224 -7.35 -23.44 -9.13
N PHE A 225 -7.08 -22.17 -8.85
CA PHE A 225 -5.84 -21.51 -9.26
C PHE A 225 -4.64 -22.01 -8.44
N ALA A 226 -4.78 -22.22 -7.13
CA ALA A 226 -3.73 -22.83 -6.31
C ALA A 226 -3.41 -24.26 -6.75
N PHE A 227 -4.45 -25.05 -7.08
CA PHE A 227 -4.28 -26.37 -7.67
C PHE A 227 -3.51 -26.29 -8.99
N PHE A 228 -3.90 -25.40 -9.90
CA PHE A 228 -3.17 -25.16 -11.15
C PHE A 228 -1.70 -24.81 -10.90
N LEU A 229 -1.39 -23.90 -9.96
CA LEU A 229 -0.01 -23.53 -9.62
C LEU A 229 0.80 -24.69 -9.04
N SER A 230 0.16 -25.61 -8.31
CA SER A 230 0.84 -26.80 -7.78
C SER A 230 1.32 -27.73 -8.90
N GLN A 231 0.57 -27.82 -9.99
CA GLN A 231 0.88 -28.66 -11.16
C GLN A 231 1.76 -27.92 -12.19
N TYR A 232 1.78 -26.59 -12.17
CA TYR A 232 2.54 -25.80 -13.14
C TYR A 232 4.05 -25.87 -12.88
N GLU A 233 4.81 -26.42 -13.81
CA GLU A 233 6.28 -26.41 -13.77
C GLU A 233 6.83 -25.19 -14.53
N PRO A 234 7.51 -24.25 -13.86
CA PRO A 234 8.05 -23.08 -14.52
C PRO A 234 9.22 -23.46 -15.42
N GLU A 235 9.24 -22.92 -16.64
CA GLU A 235 10.36 -23.03 -17.57
C GLU A 235 11.66 -22.45 -16.97
N GLU A 236 12.81 -22.98 -17.40
CA GLU A 236 14.11 -22.43 -17.04
C GLU A 236 14.19 -20.94 -17.33
N GLN A 237 14.82 -20.18 -16.43
CA GLN A 237 14.87 -18.72 -16.43
C GLN A 237 15.35 -18.11 -17.76
N LYS A 238 16.18 -18.84 -18.53
CA LYS A 238 16.70 -18.41 -19.83
C LYS A 238 15.67 -18.42 -20.96
N ASN A 239 14.60 -19.24 -20.83
CA ASN A 239 13.59 -19.43 -21.87
C ASN A 239 12.23 -18.80 -21.52
N GLN A 240 12.13 -18.11 -20.38
CA GLN A 240 10.85 -17.56 -19.91
C GLN A 240 10.33 -16.46 -20.84
N THR A 241 9.13 -16.68 -21.37
CA THR A 241 8.30 -15.63 -21.98
C THR A 241 7.76 -14.68 -20.91
N VAL A 242 7.15 -13.56 -21.32
CA VAL A 242 6.52 -12.60 -20.39
C VAL A 242 5.45 -13.29 -19.52
N LEU A 243 4.67 -14.19 -20.12
CA LEU A 243 3.60 -14.93 -19.46
C LEU A 243 4.16 -16.03 -18.53
N THR A 244 5.11 -16.85 -19.00
CA THR A 244 5.69 -17.92 -18.17
C THR A 244 6.51 -17.35 -17.01
N GLY A 245 7.24 -16.27 -17.21
CA GLY A 245 7.91 -15.54 -16.13
C GLY A 245 6.95 -14.88 -15.13
N PHE A 246 5.76 -14.43 -15.59
CA PHE A 246 4.72 -13.96 -14.68
C PHE A 246 4.18 -15.09 -13.80
N LEU A 247 3.79 -16.23 -14.41
CA LEU A 247 3.29 -17.41 -13.72
C LEU A 247 4.30 -18.01 -12.75
N ALA A 248 5.58 -18.11 -13.15
CA ALA A 248 6.67 -18.56 -12.28
C ALA A 248 6.76 -17.70 -11.02
N LYS A 249 6.73 -16.38 -11.17
CA LYS A 249 6.72 -15.48 -10.03
C LYS A 249 5.43 -15.63 -9.19
N VAL A 250 4.26 -15.95 -9.78
CA VAL A 250 3.00 -16.15 -9.03
C VAL A 250 3.16 -17.36 -8.12
N LYS A 251 3.68 -18.46 -8.69
CA LYS A 251 4.01 -19.69 -7.96
C LYS A 251 4.96 -19.41 -6.80
N ASN A 252 6.01 -18.62 -7.02
CA ASN A 252 6.94 -18.24 -5.95
C ASN A 252 6.25 -17.46 -4.81
N SER A 253 5.39 -16.49 -5.13
CA SER A 253 4.64 -15.77 -4.09
C SER A 253 3.67 -16.67 -3.30
N TYR A 254 3.10 -17.67 -3.96
CA TYR A 254 2.28 -18.69 -3.30
C TYR A 254 3.13 -19.54 -2.33
N THR A 255 4.24 -20.11 -2.78
CA THR A 255 5.12 -20.94 -1.92
C THR A 255 5.74 -20.11 -0.79
N GLU A 256 6.08 -18.85 -1.03
CA GLU A 256 6.54 -17.90 0.00
C GLU A 256 5.54 -17.73 1.15
N THR A 257 4.25 -17.71 0.85
CA THR A 257 3.20 -17.44 1.84
C THR A 257 2.85 -18.68 2.66
N PHE A 258 2.86 -19.87 2.05
CA PHE A 258 2.32 -21.09 2.66
C PHE A 258 3.36 -22.12 3.09
N GLU A 259 4.59 -22.07 2.56
CA GLU A 259 5.64 -23.01 2.94
C GLU A 259 6.60 -22.37 3.96
N PRO A 260 6.89 -23.00 5.11
CA PRO A 260 7.87 -22.47 6.04
C PRO A 260 9.28 -22.45 5.42
N ILE A 261 10.01 -21.34 5.62
CA ILE A 261 11.42 -21.26 5.22
C ILE A 261 12.25 -21.99 6.25
N LYS A 262 12.79 -23.17 5.88
CA LYS A 262 13.91 -23.78 6.59
C LYS A 262 15.19 -23.24 5.97
N PHE A 263 15.72 -22.16 6.54
CA PHE A 263 17.03 -21.66 6.15
C PHE A 263 18.09 -22.26 7.08
N ASP A 264 19.07 -22.92 6.48
CA ASP A 264 20.26 -23.36 7.20
C ASP A 264 21.25 -22.18 7.29
N THR A 265 21.41 -21.64 8.49
CA THR A 265 22.33 -20.54 8.81
C THR A 265 23.80 -20.86 8.50
N TYR A 266 24.16 -22.14 8.36
CA TYR A 266 25.52 -22.57 8.03
C TYR A 266 25.83 -22.55 6.52
N LEU A 267 24.82 -22.43 5.66
CA LEU A 267 25.03 -22.29 4.23
C LEU A 267 25.54 -20.87 3.89
N LYS A 268 26.75 -20.80 3.32
CA LYS A 268 27.34 -19.54 2.81
C LYS A 268 26.61 -19.00 1.59
N ASP A 269 25.92 -19.84 0.82
CA ASP A 269 25.14 -19.39 -0.33
C ASP A 269 23.75 -18.91 0.09
N ARG A 270 23.62 -17.60 0.15
CA ARG A 270 22.41 -16.88 0.58
C ARG A 270 21.53 -16.44 -0.59
N ARG A 271 21.91 -16.77 -1.83
CA ARG A 271 21.12 -16.41 -3.03
C ARG A 271 19.74 -17.06 -3.04
N SER A 272 19.61 -18.21 -2.36
CA SER A 272 18.36 -18.93 -2.15
C SER A 272 17.34 -18.16 -1.28
N LEU A 273 17.79 -17.19 -0.48
CA LEU A 273 16.91 -16.33 0.32
C LEU A 273 16.27 -15.20 -0.50
N TRP A 274 16.90 -14.75 -1.60
CA TRP A 274 16.41 -13.57 -2.33
C TRP A 274 14.99 -13.69 -2.87
N PRO A 275 14.57 -14.83 -3.44
CA PRO A 275 13.18 -15.00 -3.85
C PRO A 275 12.21 -14.86 -2.68
N ARG A 276 12.61 -15.23 -1.46
CA ARG A 276 11.72 -15.37 -0.29
C ARG A 276 12.04 -14.41 0.86
N TRP A 277 12.73 -13.31 0.56
CA TRP A 277 13.29 -12.39 1.56
C TRP A 277 12.24 -11.88 2.56
N ARG A 278 11.06 -11.50 2.09
CA ARG A 278 9.98 -10.96 2.95
C ARG A 278 9.46 -11.97 3.96
N ALA A 279 9.36 -13.23 3.58
CA ALA A 279 8.91 -14.29 4.46
C ALA A 279 10.00 -14.65 5.50
N TYR A 280 11.27 -14.53 5.13
CA TYR A 280 12.40 -14.68 6.05
C TYR A 280 12.43 -13.57 7.11
N GLU A 281 12.28 -12.30 6.70
CA GLU A 281 12.18 -11.18 7.65
C GLU A 281 11.03 -11.37 8.65
N ALA A 282 9.86 -11.83 8.17
CA ALA A 282 8.72 -12.08 9.03
C ALA A 282 8.96 -13.21 10.03
N SER A 283 9.66 -14.30 9.64
CA SER A 283 9.97 -15.40 10.56
C SER A 283 10.98 -15.00 11.63
N LEU A 284 11.96 -14.16 11.30
CA LEU A 284 12.89 -13.60 12.28
C LEU A 284 12.15 -12.79 13.35
N VAL A 285 11.21 -11.93 12.93
CA VAL A 285 10.39 -11.15 13.85
C VAL A 285 9.60 -12.06 14.79
N LEU A 286 8.95 -13.10 14.26
CA LEU A 286 8.17 -14.03 15.08
C LEU A 286 9.07 -14.73 16.11
N ASN A 287 10.23 -15.23 15.68
CA ASN A 287 11.17 -15.94 16.54
C ASN A 287 11.74 -15.04 17.64
N GLU A 288 12.18 -13.82 17.33
CA GLU A 288 12.76 -12.93 18.33
C GLU A 288 11.73 -12.42 19.33
N VAL A 289 10.52 -12.08 18.88
CA VAL A 289 9.45 -11.65 19.79
C VAL A 289 9.05 -12.78 20.74
N ASP A 290 9.03 -14.02 20.25
CA ASP A 290 8.76 -15.21 21.06
C ASP A 290 9.88 -15.48 22.07
N GLN A 291 11.13 -15.50 21.62
CA GLN A 291 12.31 -15.69 22.48
C GLN A 291 12.41 -14.64 23.59
N GLU A 292 12.13 -13.37 23.28
CA GLU A 292 12.12 -12.27 24.25
C GLU A 292 10.83 -12.22 25.08
N ARG A 293 9.84 -13.08 24.80
CA ARG A 293 8.51 -13.11 25.43
C ARG A 293 7.78 -11.76 25.37
N LYS A 294 7.95 -11.02 24.27
CA LYS A 294 7.38 -9.68 24.05
C LYS A 294 6.10 -9.70 23.21
N TRP A 295 5.37 -10.79 23.20
CA TRP A 295 4.14 -11.02 22.43
C TRP A 295 3.07 -9.92 22.62
N LEU A 296 2.86 -9.43 23.84
CA LEU A 296 1.80 -8.44 24.12
C LEU A 296 2.07 -7.06 23.52
N GLN A 297 3.20 -6.46 23.86
CA GLN A 297 3.54 -5.06 23.52
C GLN A 297 4.60 -4.92 22.42
N GLY A 298 5.16 -6.03 21.94
CA GLY A 298 6.26 -6.05 20.99
C GLY A 298 7.59 -5.63 21.60
N LYS A 299 8.62 -5.53 20.75
CA LYS A 299 9.96 -5.07 21.11
C LYS A 299 10.05 -3.56 21.36
N GLY A 300 9.04 -2.78 20.94
CA GLY A 300 8.98 -1.33 21.12
C GLY A 300 9.58 -0.51 19.97
N PHE A 301 9.41 0.80 20.01
CA PHE A 301 10.06 1.72 19.09
C PHE A 301 11.57 1.78 19.30
N GLY A 302 12.30 1.91 18.20
CA GLY A 302 13.77 1.81 18.10
C GLY A 302 14.31 0.39 18.04
N SER A 303 13.49 -0.64 18.30
CA SER A 303 13.94 -2.04 18.24
C SER A 303 14.31 -2.48 16.82
N THR A 304 15.23 -3.43 16.71
CA THR A 304 15.63 -4.04 15.44
C THR A 304 15.44 -5.56 15.51
N VAL A 305 15.48 -6.22 14.35
CA VAL A 305 15.57 -7.68 14.23
C VAL A 305 16.93 -8.05 13.64
N ASP A 306 17.61 -9.04 14.20
CA ASP A 306 18.89 -9.53 13.70
C ASP A 306 18.66 -10.43 12.48
N ALA A 307 19.21 -10.02 11.33
CA ALA A 307 19.21 -10.86 10.14
C ALA A 307 20.10 -12.10 10.28
N GLY A 308 20.91 -12.21 11.34
CA GLY A 308 21.91 -13.25 11.53
C GLY A 308 23.15 -13.08 10.65
N PHE A 309 23.18 -12.02 9.83
CA PHE A 309 24.31 -11.68 8.97
C PHE A 309 24.24 -10.26 8.41
N GLU A 310 25.39 -9.75 7.97
CA GLU A 310 25.47 -8.44 7.31
C GLU A 310 24.94 -8.48 5.87
N LEU A 311 24.04 -7.55 5.56
CA LEU A 311 23.46 -7.31 4.24
C LEU A 311 23.94 -5.97 3.72
N ARG A 312 24.23 -5.90 2.41
CA ARG A 312 24.50 -4.62 1.77
C ARG A 312 23.19 -3.97 1.32
N LEU A 313 22.74 -2.94 2.04
CA LEU A 313 21.53 -2.16 1.74
C LEU A 313 21.91 -0.70 1.52
N ASN A 314 21.54 -0.13 0.36
CA ASN A 314 21.85 1.27 -0.02
C ASN A 314 23.32 1.67 0.11
N GLY A 315 24.24 0.72 -0.03
CA GLY A 315 25.69 0.96 0.07
C GLY A 315 26.29 0.72 1.46
N GLU A 316 25.47 0.54 2.49
CA GLU A 316 25.89 0.27 3.86
C GLU A 316 25.71 -1.22 4.21
N MET A 317 26.57 -1.72 5.10
CA MET A 317 26.44 -3.08 5.66
C MET A 317 25.58 -3.03 6.91
N ILE A 318 24.44 -3.73 6.90
CA ILE A 318 23.45 -3.72 7.97
C ILE A 318 23.14 -5.18 8.35
N GLN A 319 23.27 -5.50 9.63
CA GLN A 319 22.83 -6.78 10.19
C GLN A 319 21.49 -6.65 10.91
N HIS A 320 21.33 -5.57 11.68
CA HIS A 320 20.11 -5.31 12.45
C HIS A 320 19.11 -4.50 11.63
N LEU A 321 18.02 -5.12 11.22
CA LEU A 321 16.98 -4.52 10.40
C LEU A 321 16.03 -3.69 11.30
N PRO A 322 15.95 -2.36 11.11
CA PRO A 322 15.01 -1.52 11.87
C PRO A 322 13.57 -1.64 11.39
N THR A 323 13.38 -2.09 10.15
CA THR A 323 12.11 -2.21 9.44
C THR A 323 12.10 -3.50 8.64
N VAL A 324 10.93 -4.13 8.54
CA VAL A 324 10.71 -5.32 7.68
C VAL A 324 9.69 -4.99 6.60
N HIS A 325 9.73 -5.68 5.47
CA HIS A 325 8.86 -5.37 4.33
C HIS A 325 7.40 -5.78 4.53
N ASN A 326 7.10 -6.63 5.49
CA ASN A 326 5.73 -7.04 5.82
C ASN A 326 5.13 -6.12 6.89
N GLY A 327 4.10 -5.35 6.53
CA GLY A 327 3.46 -4.38 7.43
C GLY A 327 2.89 -5.00 8.71
N VAL A 328 2.29 -6.20 8.63
CA VAL A 328 1.76 -6.91 9.81
C VAL A 328 2.90 -7.35 10.73
N ALA A 329 3.97 -7.92 10.16
CA ALA A 329 5.16 -8.30 10.94
C ALA A 329 5.83 -7.06 11.57
N TYR A 330 5.89 -5.93 10.85
CA TYR A 330 6.44 -4.69 11.38
C TYR A 330 5.62 -4.14 12.56
N VAL A 331 4.29 -4.08 12.43
CA VAL A 331 3.41 -3.68 13.55
C VAL A 331 3.58 -4.63 14.73
N TYR A 332 3.58 -5.95 14.50
CA TYR A 332 3.80 -6.95 15.56
C TYR A 332 5.15 -6.78 16.26
N MET A 333 6.24 -6.58 15.50
CA MET A 333 7.56 -6.34 16.05
C MET A 333 7.57 -5.14 16.98
N LYS A 334 6.94 -4.03 16.59
CA LYS A 334 6.99 -2.77 17.34
C LYS A 334 5.98 -2.70 18.49
N THR A 335 4.82 -3.32 18.34
CA THR A 335 3.64 -3.09 19.20
C THR A 335 2.94 -4.36 19.67
N GLY A 336 3.39 -5.54 19.25
CA GLY A 336 2.86 -6.84 19.67
C GLY A 336 1.42 -7.08 19.22
N VAL A 337 0.76 -8.04 19.88
CA VAL A 337 -0.65 -8.37 19.63
C VAL A 337 -1.55 -7.18 19.92
N LEU A 338 -1.24 -6.35 20.92
CA LEU A 338 -2.06 -5.17 21.26
C LEU A 338 -2.14 -4.19 20.10
N GLY A 339 -1.01 -3.85 19.47
CA GLY A 339 -1.03 -2.97 18.32
C GLY A 339 -1.61 -3.62 17.06
N LEU A 340 -1.44 -4.94 16.87
CA LEU A 340 -2.15 -5.66 15.81
C LEU A 340 -3.67 -5.57 15.95
N LEU A 341 -4.22 -5.75 17.16
CA LEU A 341 -5.65 -5.62 17.42
C LEU A 341 -6.15 -4.20 17.10
N LEU A 342 -5.38 -3.17 17.49
CA LEU A 342 -5.70 -1.77 17.13
C LEU A 342 -5.65 -1.55 15.62
N TYR A 343 -4.63 -2.09 14.94
CA TYR A 343 -4.47 -2.05 13.50
C TYR A 343 -5.66 -2.70 12.79
N PHE A 344 -6.04 -3.93 13.16
CA PHE A 344 -7.23 -4.62 12.61
C PHE A 344 -8.54 -3.91 12.92
N THR A 345 -8.64 -3.24 14.08
CA THR A 345 -9.81 -2.43 14.43
C THR A 345 -10.01 -1.28 13.43
N ILE A 346 -8.93 -0.67 12.91
CA ILE A 346 -9.04 0.36 11.86
C ILE A 346 -9.71 -0.21 10.59
N PHE A 347 -9.31 -1.40 10.15
CA PHE A 347 -9.93 -2.08 9.01
C PHE A 347 -11.40 -2.37 9.24
N ILE A 348 -11.74 -2.89 10.42
CA ILE A 348 -13.13 -3.17 10.80
C ILE A 348 -13.95 -1.88 10.76
N VAL A 349 -13.46 -0.80 11.36
CA VAL A 349 -14.15 0.50 11.34
C VAL A 349 -14.41 0.98 9.92
N LEU A 350 -13.44 0.89 9.02
CA LEU A 350 -13.61 1.26 7.61
C LEU A 350 -14.61 0.35 6.89
N TYR A 351 -14.53 -0.96 7.15
CA TYR A 351 -15.45 -1.93 6.58
C TYR A 351 -16.90 -1.71 7.04
N LEU A 352 -17.11 -1.29 8.28
CA LEU A 352 -18.45 -1.05 8.82
C LEU A 352 -19.21 0.09 8.11
N TYR A 353 -18.53 1.01 7.42
CA TYR A 353 -19.18 2.01 6.56
C TYR A 353 -20.03 1.39 5.44
N ASN A 354 -19.78 0.12 5.10
CA ASN A 354 -20.54 -0.62 4.10
C ASN A 354 -21.99 -0.93 4.54
N TYR A 355 -22.27 -0.88 5.84
CA TYR A 355 -23.59 -1.15 6.42
C TYR A 355 -24.39 0.12 6.73
N LEU A 356 -23.77 1.29 6.59
CA LEU A 356 -24.49 2.55 6.66
C LEU A 356 -25.35 2.71 5.40
N ASN A 357 -26.63 3.08 5.61
CA ASN A 357 -27.60 3.31 4.55
C ASN A 357 -27.90 4.81 4.41
N PRO A 358 -26.98 5.61 3.84
CA PRO A 358 -27.26 7.03 3.59
C PRO A 358 -28.36 7.17 2.53
N LYS A 359 -29.25 8.16 2.72
CA LYS A 359 -30.33 8.48 1.77
C LYS A 359 -29.79 9.07 0.45
N ASP A 360 -28.65 9.75 0.52
CA ASP A 360 -28.04 10.41 -0.63
C ASP A 360 -27.03 9.51 -1.36
N GLN A 361 -27.12 9.51 -2.69
CA GLN A 361 -26.29 8.70 -3.58
C GLN A 361 -24.80 9.12 -3.53
N ALA A 362 -24.49 10.41 -3.33
CA ALA A 362 -23.11 10.86 -3.21
C ALA A 362 -22.46 10.33 -1.91
N HIS A 363 -23.19 10.38 -0.79
CA HIS A 363 -22.74 9.78 0.47
C HIS A 363 -22.55 8.27 0.37
N LYS A 364 -23.43 7.57 -0.35
CA LYS A 364 -23.26 6.13 -0.63
C LYS A 364 -21.97 5.84 -1.41
N SER A 365 -21.65 6.66 -2.40
CA SER A 365 -20.39 6.56 -3.16
C SER A 365 -19.17 6.80 -2.25
N TYR A 366 -19.21 7.82 -1.38
CA TYR A 366 -18.13 8.08 -0.43
C TYR A 366 -17.90 6.94 0.57
N ASN A 367 -18.97 6.34 1.09
CA ASN A 367 -18.85 5.15 1.93
C ASN A 367 -18.23 3.98 1.15
N GLY A 368 -18.63 3.77 -0.11
CA GLY A 368 -18.02 2.76 -0.98
C GLY A 368 -16.51 2.97 -1.17
N VAL A 369 -16.05 4.22 -1.31
CA VAL A 369 -14.62 4.56 -1.41
C VAL A 369 -13.89 4.25 -0.10
N LEU A 370 -14.49 4.55 1.06
CA LEU A 370 -13.89 4.23 2.37
C LEU A 370 -13.72 2.72 2.56
N VAL A 371 -14.73 1.94 2.19
CA VAL A 371 -14.65 0.47 2.27
C VAL A 371 -13.58 -0.05 1.31
N ALA A 372 -13.53 0.44 0.07
CA ALA A 372 -12.50 0.07 -0.89
C ALA A 372 -11.09 0.43 -0.41
N ALA A 373 -10.90 1.58 0.24
CA ALA A 373 -9.62 1.96 0.83
C ALA A 373 -9.17 0.98 1.93
N GLY A 374 -10.11 0.39 2.67
CA GLY A 374 -9.82 -0.68 3.64
C GLY A 374 -9.26 -1.97 3.01
N PHE A 375 -9.61 -2.27 1.75
CA PHE A 375 -9.05 -3.42 1.00
C PHE A 375 -7.75 -3.10 0.24
N TYR A 376 -7.41 -1.81 0.13
CA TYR A 376 -6.15 -1.36 -0.44
C TYR A 376 -4.99 -1.42 0.57
N MET A 377 -5.28 -1.07 1.82
CA MET A 377 -4.36 -1.19 2.95
C MET A 377 -4.13 -2.65 3.32
#